data_AF-A0AAN8KUW7-F1
#
_entry.id   AF-A0AAN8KUW7-F1
#
_cell.length_a   1.000
_cell.length_b   1.000
_cell.length_c   1.000
_cell.angle_alpha   90.00
_cell.angle_beta   90.00
_cell.angle_gamma   90.00
#
_symmetry.space_group_name_H-M   'P 1'
#
loop_
_entity.id
_entity.type
_entity.pdbx_description
1 polymer ?
#
loop_
_entity_poly.entity_id
_entity_poly.type
_entity_poly.pdbx_seq_one_letter_code
_entity_poly.pdbx_strand_id
1 'polypeptide(L)'
;MICILLVAGHGTVLETQIKNDVTGLYGQLTGVPKALLPGIGGKKILDFWWETVNTRQLFSEVYLVTNADKYKHYERWATANDFPVENVVNDGSTTLEGRLGAVADLELAIRSRKLQDDVMVIAGDMLCADQNFDIAQVLRFFKSKPGELAIYYELEEGEKSSSRGIVEVCPETHRITRFLEKPQEGVTALRLASVVFYCLRKATLPYLSDFLTLQPQAQDRTFGRFWEWIINEEKLPVFGMKLPTGFQLIGQVGLSDYTKWLAHYSAQQQQFPAKPITCRSYARVGLMGNPSDGFNGKTIAMTISNFWAEVTLMESQTLVLMPHPLNDPTEFGSLQDLYCISRKEGYLGGLRLLQATCKKFYQFCSKQGIALTKQNFTLKYDTNIPRQVGLAGSSAIVSATLKCLMKFYNITENDLPKPIRANFILNVETDELFITAGLQDRVVQVYEGLVYMDFSKQLMDEQGYGDYISMDMSSLPPFWLAYLSDPSDSGRIHSNVRQRWLNGEAEVVEAMKSFAELTDKARVALQGMDWSRLAQLMDENFQLRRSVYTEDCLGPGNLTMVQLARQFGSAAKLPGSGGAVVGLCLDQGRLVELRKAFQEAGCVFCVIVPYNPSGTIGTNSQH
;
A
#
# COMPACT_ATOMS: atom_id res chain seq x y z
N MET A 1 4.94 29.50 5.55
CA MET A 1 3.61 29.10 5.04
C MET A 1 2.57 29.45 6.09
N ILE A 2 1.43 29.96 5.65
CA ILE A 2 0.30 30.40 6.48
C ILE A 2 -0.86 29.42 6.30
N CYS A 3 -1.65 29.17 7.34
CA CYS A 3 -2.89 28.40 7.23
C CYS A 3 -4.11 29.32 7.36
N ILE A 4 -5.14 29.08 6.55
CA ILE A 4 -6.44 29.76 6.62
C ILE A 4 -7.52 28.70 6.76
N LEU A 5 -8.24 28.75 7.88
CA LEU A 5 -9.43 27.95 8.13
C LEU A 5 -10.67 28.75 7.71
N LEU A 6 -11.47 28.19 6.81
CA LEU A 6 -12.71 28.81 6.35
C LEU A 6 -13.91 28.20 7.06
N VAL A 7 -14.69 29.04 7.73
CA VAL A 7 -15.92 28.67 8.46
C VAL A 7 -17.07 29.66 8.20
N ALA A 8 -16.96 30.49 7.16
CA ALA A 8 -17.95 31.52 6.78
C ALA A 8 -19.25 30.99 6.14
N GLY A 9 -19.45 29.68 6.12
CA GLY A 9 -20.62 29.05 5.52
C GLY A 9 -21.94 29.44 6.20
N HIS A 10 -22.91 29.87 5.39
CA HIS A 10 -24.31 30.07 5.81
C HIS A 10 -25.04 28.72 5.71
N GLY A 11 -24.91 27.88 6.74
CA GLY A 11 -25.41 26.50 6.76
C GLY A 11 -26.93 26.40 6.95
N THR A 12 -27.71 26.66 5.91
CA THR A 12 -29.18 26.76 6.05
C THR A 12 -29.90 25.43 6.24
N VAL A 13 -29.49 24.35 5.55
CA VAL A 13 -30.23 23.08 5.57
C VAL A 13 -30.17 22.39 6.92
N LEU A 14 -28.95 22.10 7.42
CA LEU A 14 -28.75 21.46 8.72
C LEU A 14 -29.33 22.31 9.86
N GLU A 15 -29.09 23.62 9.86
CA GLU A 15 -29.58 24.52 10.91
C GLU A 15 -31.13 24.56 10.93
N THR A 16 -31.77 24.59 9.76
CA THR A 16 -33.23 24.55 9.65
C THR A 16 -33.80 23.21 10.13
N GLN A 17 -33.15 22.10 9.78
CA GLN A 17 -33.60 20.77 10.22
C GLN A 17 -33.40 20.54 11.71
N ILE A 18 -32.32 21.06 12.32
CA ILE A 18 -32.12 21.04 13.77
C ILE A 18 -33.21 21.87 14.48
N LYS A 19 -33.52 23.07 13.97
CA LYS A 19 -34.60 23.92 14.52
C LYS A 19 -35.97 23.25 14.47
N ASN A 20 -36.22 22.48 13.42
CA ASN A 20 -37.50 21.80 13.19
C ASN A 20 -37.51 20.35 13.70
N ASP A 21 -36.48 19.91 14.44
CA ASP A 21 -36.40 18.56 15.00
C ASP A 21 -37.45 18.38 16.10
N VAL A 22 -38.48 17.59 15.79
CA VAL A 22 -39.59 17.28 16.71
C VAL A 22 -39.20 16.28 17.81
N THR A 23 -38.05 15.61 17.69
CA THR A 23 -37.59 14.63 18.70
C THR A 23 -36.99 15.31 19.93
N GLY A 24 -36.58 16.58 19.81
CA GLY A 24 -35.93 17.36 20.88
C GLY A 24 -34.49 16.94 21.16
N LEU A 25 -33.96 15.93 20.46
CA LEU A 25 -32.63 15.37 20.69
C LEU A 25 -31.51 16.34 20.30
N TYR A 26 -31.77 17.25 19.36
CA TYR A 26 -30.78 18.22 18.86
C TYR A 26 -31.10 19.66 19.26
N GLY A 27 -32.10 19.89 20.11
CA GLY A 27 -32.55 21.23 20.49
C GLY A 27 -31.42 22.11 21.05
N GLN A 28 -30.50 21.52 21.82
CA GLN A 28 -29.31 22.20 22.36
C GLN A 28 -28.30 22.66 21.31
N LEU A 29 -28.37 22.16 20.07
CA LEU A 29 -27.51 22.55 18.96
C LEU A 29 -28.11 23.69 18.12
N THR A 30 -29.30 24.17 18.48
CA THR A 30 -29.97 25.26 17.76
C THR A 30 -29.12 26.53 17.74
N GLY A 31 -28.83 27.03 16.54
CA GLY A 31 -28.01 28.24 16.33
C GLY A 31 -26.50 28.02 16.45
N VAL A 32 -26.05 26.80 16.76
CA VAL A 32 -24.62 26.46 16.78
C VAL A 32 -24.10 26.32 15.34
N PRO A 33 -23.04 27.06 14.94
CA PRO A 33 -22.45 26.92 13.61
C PRO A 33 -21.94 25.50 13.33
N LYS A 34 -21.99 25.04 12.07
CA LYS A 34 -21.61 23.66 11.68
C LYS A 34 -20.22 23.26 12.20
N ALA A 35 -19.22 24.13 12.06
CA ALA A 35 -17.85 23.87 12.52
C ALA A 35 -17.74 23.70 14.04
N LEU A 36 -18.71 24.19 14.82
CA LEU A 36 -18.74 24.08 16.29
C LEU A 36 -19.69 22.97 16.77
N LEU A 37 -20.32 22.24 15.85
CA LEU A 37 -21.10 21.07 16.22
C LEU A 37 -20.18 19.94 16.73
N PRO A 38 -20.68 19.08 17.64
CA PRO A 38 -19.96 17.88 18.05
C PRO A 38 -19.59 17.01 16.85
N GLY A 39 -18.31 16.72 16.72
CA GLY A 39 -17.73 15.74 15.84
C GLY A 39 -17.51 14.40 16.57
N ILE A 40 -16.53 13.65 16.08
CA ILE A 40 -16.15 12.35 16.60
C ILE A 40 -15.58 12.49 18.02
N GLY A 41 -16.02 11.65 18.95
CA GLY A 41 -15.61 11.70 20.36
C GLY A 41 -16.16 12.91 21.13
N GLY A 42 -17.14 13.63 20.57
CA GLY A 42 -17.81 14.77 21.21
C GLY A 42 -17.04 16.09 21.17
N LYS A 43 -15.80 16.12 20.65
CA LYS A 43 -15.05 17.36 20.37
C LYS A 43 -15.69 18.12 19.22
N LYS A 44 -15.54 19.45 19.16
CA LYS A 44 -16.09 20.22 18.03
C LYS A 44 -15.29 19.93 16.76
N ILE A 45 -15.94 19.98 15.60
CA ILE A 45 -15.26 19.74 14.30
C ILE A 45 -14.05 20.69 14.11
N LEU A 46 -14.18 21.96 14.50
CA LEU A 46 -13.11 22.94 14.39
C LEU A 46 -11.94 22.68 15.35
N ASP A 47 -12.19 22.05 16.51
CA ASP A 47 -11.12 21.71 17.48
C ASP A 47 -10.11 20.76 16.83
N PHE A 48 -10.59 19.77 16.05
CA PHE A 48 -9.74 18.85 15.30
C PHE A 48 -8.82 19.58 14.32
N TRP A 49 -9.37 20.50 13.52
CA TRP A 49 -8.57 21.26 12.56
C TRP A 49 -7.58 22.18 13.25
N TRP A 50 -7.96 22.80 14.37
CA TRP A 50 -7.04 23.60 15.17
C TRP A 50 -5.90 22.76 15.75
N GLU A 51 -6.20 21.63 16.38
CA GLU A 51 -5.18 20.68 16.88
C GLU A 51 -4.22 20.25 15.75
N THR A 52 -4.75 20.01 14.55
CA THR A 52 -3.97 19.61 13.37
C THR A 52 -3.01 20.71 12.89
N VAL A 53 -3.46 21.98 12.84
CA VAL A 53 -2.67 23.08 12.27
C VAL A 53 -1.92 23.91 13.31
N ASN A 54 -2.21 23.78 14.61
CA ASN A 54 -1.51 24.44 15.71
C ASN A 54 -0.15 23.78 16.01
N THR A 55 0.63 23.50 14.96
CA THR A 55 1.97 22.96 15.04
C THR A 55 2.96 24.06 14.68
N ARG A 56 3.55 24.70 15.70
CA ARG A 56 4.40 25.90 15.56
C ARG A 56 5.57 25.79 14.57
N GLN A 57 6.00 24.58 14.22
CA GLN A 57 7.09 24.35 13.26
C GLN A 57 6.64 24.37 11.80
N LEU A 58 5.34 24.32 11.52
CA LEU A 58 4.80 24.14 10.16
C LEU A 58 4.18 25.42 9.61
N PHE A 59 3.43 26.14 10.45
CA PHE A 59 2.73 27.37 10.06
C PHE A 59 3.26 28.54 10.87
N SER A 60 3.57 29.64 10.18
CA SER A 60 3.97 30.89 10.85
C SER A 60 2.78 31.54 11.55
N GLU A 61 1.62 31.51 10.90
CA GLU A 61 0.36 32.02 11.42
C GLU A 61 -0.82 31.19 10.92
N VAL A 62 -1.92 31.24 11.68
CA VAL A 62 -3.20 30.62 11.32
C VAL A 62 -4.29 31.68 11.45
N TYR A 63 -5.12 31.80 10.42
CA TYR A 63 -6.29 32.69 10.37
C TYR A 63 -7.58 31.90 10.29
N LEU A 64 -8.65 32.44 10.86
CA LEU A 64 -10.00 31.87 10.81
C LEU A 64 -10.94 32.87 10.15
N VAL A 65 -11.55 32.53 9.01
CA VAL A 65 -12.49 33.41 8.31
C VAL A 65 -13.92 32.97 8.58
N THR A 66 -14.74 33.90 9.08
CA THR A 66 -16.15 33.68 9.42
C THR A 66 -17.02 34.81 8.89
N ASN A 67 -18.32 34.56 8.84
CA ASN A 67 -19.33 35.58 8.61
C ASN A 67 -19.70 36.37 9.87
N ALA A 68 -20.36 37.52 9.68
CA ALA A 68 -20.76 38.41 10.77
C ALA A 68 -21.86 37.81 11.65
N ASP A 69 -22.78 37.02 11.08
CA ASP A 69 -23.85 36.33 11.82
C ASP A 69 -23.27 35.39 12.89
N LYS A 70 -22.25 34.60 12.53
CA LYS A 70 -21.63 33.61 13.43
C LYS A 70 -20.36 34.10 14.13
N TYR A 71 -19.87 35.31 13.84
CA TYR A 71 -18.60 35.83 14.35
C TYR A 71 -18.44 35.65 15.86
N LYS A 72 -19.48 35.96 16.65
CA LYS A 72 -19.37 35.90 18.12
C LYS A 72 -19.25 34.48 18.66
N HIS A 73 -19.73 33.47 17.94
CA HIS A 73 -19.49 32.08 18.29
C HIS A 73 -18.02 31.70 18.13
N TYR A 74 -17.40 32.12 17.03
CA TYR A 74 -16.00 31.82 16.73
C TYR A 74 -15.02 32.65 17.57
N GLU A 75 -15.35 33.89 17.90
CA GLU A 75 -14.56 34.70 18.85
C GLU A 75 -14.50 34.04 20.24
N ARG A 76 -15.65 33.54 20.73
CA ARG A 76 -15.71 32.77 21.99
C ARG A 76 -14.94 31.46 21.90
N TRP A 77 -15.08 30.74 20.79
CA TRP A 77 -14.31 29.52 20.54
C TRP A 77 -12.80 29.79 20.52
N ALA A 78 -12.38 30.90 19.91
CA ALA A 78 -10.98 31.26 19.81
C ALA A 78 -10.36 31.53 21.19
N THR A 79 -11.04 32.35 22.01
CA THR A 79 -10.62 32.60 23.40
C THR A 79 -10.56 31.32 24.24
N ALA A 80 -11.49 30.38 24.04
CA ALA A 80 -11.54 29.14 24.82
C ALA A 80 -10.48 28.11 24.42
N ASN A 81 -9.89 28.22 23.22
CA ASN A 81 -8.93 27.26 22.67
C ASN A 81 -7.55 27.87 22.41
N ASP A 82 -7.26 29.01 23.03
CA ASP A 82 -6.01 29.77 22.85
C ASP A 82 -5.67 30.07 21.37
N PHE A 83 -6.70 30.27 20.54
CA PHE A 83 -6.53 30.78 19.18
C PHE A 83 -6.45 32.32 19.22
N PRO A 84 -5.51 32.96 18.50
CA PRO A 84 -5.37 34.42 18.49
C PRO A 84 -6.64 35.09 17.95
N VAL A 85 -7.40 35.78 18.82
CA VAL A 85 -8.69 36.40 18.46
C VAL A 85 -8.50 37.45 17.36
N GLU A 86 -7.36 38.15 17.37
CA GLU A 86 -6.95 39.09 16.34
C GLU A 86 -6.79 38.46 14.95
N ASN A 87 -6.65 37.13 14.85
CA ASN A 87 -6.56 36.38 13.61
C ASN A 87 -7.92 35.87 13.11
N VAL A 88 -9.01 36.18 13.81
CA VAL A 88 -10.36 35.95 13.29
C VAL A 88 -10.71 37.08 12.32
N VAL A 89 -11.05 36.71 11.08
CA VAL A 89 -11.44 37.63 10.00
C VAL A 89 -12.94 37.53 9.81
N ASN A 90 -13.63 38.67 9.90
CA ASN A 90 -15.07 38.77 9.68
C ASN A 90 -15.33 39.26 8.24
N ASP A 91 -16.09 38.50 7.46
CA ASP A 91 -16.43 38.84 6.08
C ASP A 91 -17.53 39.91 5.93
N GLY A 92 -18.21 40.26 7.03
CA GLY A 92 -19.28 41.27 7.08
C GLY A 92 -20.67 40.78 6.67
N SER A 93 -20.80 39.57 6.13
CA SER A 93 -22.08 39.01 5.67
C SER A 93 -22.92 38.49 6.84
N THR A 94 -24.22 38.79 6.80
CA THR A 94 -25.20 38.36 7.82
C THR A 94 -26.26 37.40 7.27
N THR A 95 -26.35 37.25 5.95
CA THR A 95 -27.31 36.36 5.28
C THR A 95 -26.65 35.57 4.15
N LEU A 96 -27.30 34.48 3.75
CA LEU A 96 -26.87 33.64 2.64
C LEU A 96 -26.80 34.41 1.32
N GLU A 97 -27.75 35.33 1.07
CA GLU A 97 -27.81 36.14 -0.15
C GLU A 97 -26.69 37.19 -0.19
N GLY A 98 -26.31 37.72 0.97
CA GLY A 98 -25.24 38.72 1.13
C GLY A 98 -23.83 38.12 1.27
N ARG A 99 -23.66 36.82 1.08
CA ARG A 99 -22.36 36.14 1.19
C ARG A 99 -21.34 36.68 0.18
N LEU A 100 -20.05 36.68 0.53
CA LEU A 100 -18.99 37.05 -0.42
C LEU A 100 -18.66 35.91 -1.39
N GLY A 101 -18.66 34.67 -0.88
CA GLY A 101 -18.25 33.45 -1.58
C GLY A 101 -16.86 32.98 -1.15
N ALA A 102 -16.63 31.66 -1.14
CA ALA A 102 -15.45 31.06 -0.50
C ALA A 102 -14.11 31.55 -1.05
N VAL A 103 -14.03 31.86 -2.34
CA VAL A 103 -12.82 32.43 -2.96
C VAL A 103 -12.61 33.88 -2.53
N ALA A 104 -13.69 34.65 -2.36
CA ALA A 104 -13.65 36.02 -1.86
C ALA A 104 -13.31 36.08 -0.36
N ASP A 105 -13.74 35.10 0.43
CA ASP A 105 -13.36 34.96 1.84
C ASP A 105 -11.86 34.74 2.00
N LEU A 106 -11.27 33.90 1.13
CA LEU A 106 -9.82 33.69 1.07
C LEU A 106 -9.07 34.96 0.63
N GLU A 107 -9.54 35.63 -0.44
CA GLU A 107 -8.96 36.90 -0.90
C GLU A 107 -9.00 37.97 0.19
N LEU A 108 -10.11 38.08 0.90
CA LEU A 108 -10.29 39.04 1.99
C LEU A 108 -9.24 38.83 3.08
N ALA A 109 -9.02 37.58 3.51
CA ALA A 109 -8.00 37.26 4.50
C ALA A 109 -6.60 37.64 4.02
N ILE A 110 -6.25 37.28 2.78
CA ILE A 110 -4.96 37.60 2.17
C ILE A 110 -4.74 39.12 2.11
N ARG A 111 -5.72 39.87 1.60
CA ARG A 111 -5.61 41.32 1.40
C ARG A 111 -5.65 42.09 2.72
N SER A 112 -6.57 41.76 3.63
CA SER A 112 -6.72 42.48 4.91
C SER A 112 -5.51 42.28 5.83
N ARG A 113 -4.87 41.11 5.77
CA ARG A 113 -3.68 40.77 6.57
C ARG A 113 -2.36 40.96 5.82
N LYS A 114 -2.42 41.38 4.55
CA LYS A 114 -1.26 41.61 3.68
C LYS A 114 -0.32 40.40 3.64
N LEU A 115 -0.90 39.21 3.45
CA LEU A 115 -0.14 37.97 3.47
C LEU A 115 0.82 37.90 2.27
N GLN A 116 2.05 37.46 2.51
CA GLN A 116 3.16 37.47 1.55
C GLN A 116 3.92 36.14 1.50
N ASP A 117 3.25 35.04 1.80
CA ASP A 117 3.79 33.69 1.90
C ASP A 117 2.84 32.70 1.20
N ASP A 118 3.27 31.46 1.03
CA ASP A 118 2.41 30.36 0.58
C ASP A 118 1.27 30.13 1.59
N VAL A 119 0.09 29.75 1.10
CA VAL A 119 -1.14 29.62 1.89
C VAL A 119 -1.68 28.21 1.78
N MET A 120 -1.97 27.60 2.92
CA MET A 120 -2.83 26.42 3.00
C MET A 120 -4.23 26.88 3.37
N VAL A 121 -5.24 26.42 2.63
CA VAL A 121 -6.64 26.72 2.93
C VAL A 121 -7.39 25.42 3.21
N ILE A 122 -8.12 25.37 4.33
CA ILE A 122 -8.90 24.22 4.77
C ILE A 122 -10.31 24.70 5.15
N ALA A 123 -11.35 23.99 4.72
CA ALA A 123 -12.68 24.21 5.28
C ALA A 123 -12.77 23.60 6.69
N GLY A 124 -12.93 24.47 7.70
CA GLY A 124 -12.93 24.08 9.12
C GLY A 124 -14.21 23.37 9.59
N ASP A 125 -15.14 23.11 8.67
CA ASP A 125 -16.45 22.52 8.90
C ASP A 125 -16.58 21.11 8.29
N MET A 126 -15.48 20.55 7.78
CA MET A 126 -15.38 19.20 7.24
C MET A 126 -15.03 18.20 8.34
N LEU A 127 -15.69 17.04 8.32
CA LEU A 127 -15.36 15.94 9.21
C LEU A 127 -14.33 15.03 8.53
N CYS A 128 -13.18 14.82 9.18
CA CYS A 128 -12.17 13.86 8.74
C CYS A 128 -12.35 12.55 9.52
N ALA A 129 -12.35 11.42 8.81
CA ALA A 129 -12.36 10.09 9.42
C ALA A 129 -11.12 9.86 10.29
N ASP A 130 -9.98 10.39 9.84
CA ASP A 130 -8.69 10.21 10.49
C ASP A 130 -8.43 11.35 11.50
N GLN A 131 -8.47 11.00 12.79
CA GLN A 131 -8.17 11.97 13.85
C GLN A 131 -6.67 12.30 13.99
N ASN A 132 -5.79 11.62 13.26
CA ASN A 132 -4.34 11.76 13.43
C ASN A 132 -3.62 12.05 12.10
N PHE A 133 -4.15 12.99 11.34
CA PHE A 133 -3.67 13.35 10.01
C PHE A 133 -2.22 13.91 9.99
N ASP A 134 -1.33 13.40 9.11
CA ASP A 134 0.02 13.96 8.95
C ASP A 134 0.06 15.19 8.03
N ILE A 135 -0.34 16.34 8.57
CA ILE A 135 -0.26 17.64 7.86
C ILE A 135 1.17 17.95 7.35
N ALA A 136 2.21 17.46 8.03
CA ALA A 136 3.59 17.70 7.60
C ALA A 136 3.93 16.93 6.31
N GLN A 137 3.31 15.77 6.07
CA GLN A 137 3.49 15.01 4.83
C GLN A 137 2.91 15.77 3.64
N VAL A 138 1.74 16.39 3.81
CA VAL A 138 1.12 17.26 2.79
C VAL A 138 2.06 18.40 2.41
N LEU A 139 2.64 19.07 3.40
CA LEU A 139 3.57 20.18 3.18
C LEU A 139 4.86 19.74 2.48
N ARG A 140 5.40 18.57 2.85
CA ARG A 140 6.57 17.99 2.15
C ARG A 140 6.23 17.67 0.69
N PHE A 141 5.05 17.12 0.43
CA PHE A 141 4.61 16.82 -0.93
C PHE A 141 4.41 18.10 -1.75
N PHE A 142 3.72 19.11 -1.22
CA PHE A 142 3.56 20.43 -1.86
C PHE A 142 4.91 21.05 -2.25
N LYS A 143 5.88 21.07 -1.32
CA LYS A 143 7.23 21.58 -1.57
C LYS A 143 8.01 20.79 -2.61
N SER A 144 7.69 19.50 -2.80
CA SER A 144 8.35 18.63 -3.79
C SER A 144 7.85 18.87 -5.23
N LYS A 145 6.72 19.58 -5.40
CA LYS A 145 6.14 19.90 -6.70
C LYS A 145 6.48 21.33 -7.11
N PRO A 146 6.37 21.69 -8.40
CA PRO A 146 6.59 23.06 -8.87
C PRO A 146 5.32 23.93 -8.89
N GLY A 147 4.15 23.38 -8.54
CA GLY A 147 2.86 24.06 -8.64
C GLY A 147 2.01 23.96 -7.38
N GLU A 148 0.70 24.09 -7.56
CA GLU A 148 -0.29 24.06 -6.47
C GLU A 148 -0.62 22.63 -6.03
N LEU A 149 -1.26 22.49 -4.88
CA LEU A 149 -1.70 21.19 -4.38
C LEU A 149 -3.19 21.20 -4.04
N ALA A 150 -3.90 20.17 -4.48
CA ALA A 150 -5.25 19.86 -4.05
C ALA A 150 -5.33 18.44 -3.47
N ILE A 151 -5.96 18.33 -2.30
CA ILE A 151 -6.28 17.02 -1.72
C ILE A 151 -7.52 16.47 -2.41
N TYR A 152 -7.49 15.16 -2.69
CA TYR A 152 -8.63 14.42 -3.21
C TYR A 152 -8.78 13.07 -2.51
N TYR A 153 -9.96 12.49 -2.58
CA TYR A 153 -10.27 11.15 -2.07
C TYR A 153 -11.17 10.41 -3.07
N GLU A 154 -11.31 9.11 -2.91
CA GLU A 154 -12.20 8.30 -3.72
C GLU A 154 -13.59 8.21 -3.06
N LEU A 155 -14.64 8.58 -3.78
CA LEU A 155 -16.01 8.59 -3.28
C LEU A 155 -16.51 7.17 -2.96
N GLU A 156 -17.10 7.01 -1.78
CA GLU A 156 -17.67 5.74 -1.32
C GLU A 156 -18.89 5.31 -2.15
N GLU A 157 -19.24 4.02 -2.07
CA GLU A 157 -20.42 3.47 -2.73
C GLU A 157 -21.70 4.11 -2.17
N GLY A 158 -22.36 4.94 -2.99
CA GLY A 158 -23.54 5.73 -2.61
C GLY A 158 -23.33 7.25 -2.60
N GLU A 159 -22.08 7.73 -2.57
CA GLU A 159 -21.80 9.15 -2.78
C GLU A 159 -21.99 9.55 -4.25
N LYS A 160 -22.56 10.74 -4.48
CA LYS A 160 -22.87 11.27 -5.81
C LYS A 160 -21.79 12.24 -6.30
N SER A 161 -21.25 12.00 -7.49
CA SER A 161 -20.28 12.90 -8.13
C SER A 161 -20.83 14.30 -8.37
N SER A 162 -22.14 14.44 -8.61
CA SER A 162 -22.83 15.73 -8.78
C SER A 162 -22.86 16.62 -7.53
N SER A 163 -22.37 16.14 -6.38
CA SER A 163 -22.28 16.91 -5.13
C SER A 163 -20.87 17.42 -4.81
N ARG A 164 -19.87 17.11 -5.64
CA ARG A 164 -18.44 17.37 -5.41
C ARG A 164 -17.74 17.89 -6.66
N GLY A 165 -16.58 18.53 -6.48
CA GLY A 165 -15.65 18.75 -7.58
C GLY A 165 -14.90 17.45 -7.88
N ILE A 166 -14.90 17.00 -9.13
CA ILE A 166 -14.26 15.74 -9.57
C ILE A 166 -12.97 16.07 -10.31
N VAL A 167 -11.89 15.35 -9.97
CA VAL A 167 -10.55 15.56 -10.54
C VAL A 167 -10.09 14.37 -11.39
N GLU A 168 -9.38 14.67 -12.47
CA GLU A 168 -8.61 13.71 -13.25
C GLU A 168 -7.14 13.89 -12.90
N VAL A 169 -6.47 12.84 -12.39
CA VAL A 169 -5.09 12.91 -11.91
C VAL A 169 -4.22 11.98 -12.76
N CYS A 170 -3.15 12.52 -13.34
CA CYS A 170 -2.14 11.73 -14.05
C CYS A 170 -1.38 10.85 -13.04
N PRO A 171 -1.42 9.50 -13.16
CA PRO A 171 -0.78 8.59 -12.20
C PRO A 171 0.73 8.79 -12.06
N GLU A 172 1.40 9.20 -13.14
CA GLU A 172 2.87 9.29 -13.19
C GLU A 172 3.39 10.62 -12.63
N THR A 173 2.71 11.73 -12.93
CA THR A 173 3.15 13.07 -12.54
C THR A 173 2.45 13.61 -11.31
N HIS A 174 1.28 13.02 -10.98
CA HIS A 174 0.30 13.51 -10.03
C HIS A 174 -0.32 14.87 -10.41
N ARG A 175 -0.15 15.32 -11.65
CA ARG A 175 -0.79 16.55 -12.13
C ARG A 175 -2.29 16.31 -12.31
N ILE A 176 -3.11 17.24 -11.82
CA ILE A 176 -4.53 17.28 -12.15
C ILE A 176 -4.66 17.81 -13.58
N THR A 177 -5.15 16.97 -14.49
CA THR A 177 -5.30 17.29 -15.91
C THR A 177 -6.64 17.98 -16.20
N ARG A 178 -7.63 17.72 -15.35
CA ARG A 178 -8.97 18.29 -15.47
C ARG A 178 -9.67 18.36 -14.12
N PHE A 179 -10.45 19.42 -13.92
CA PHE A 179 -11.36 19.58 -12.78
C PHE A 179 -12.78 19.82 -13.30
N LEU A 180 -13.76 19.13 -12.73
CA LEU A 180 -15.17 19.25 -13.08
C LEU A 180 -15.95 19.65 -11.82
N GLU A 181 -16.50 20.87 -11.78
CA GLU A 181 -17.30 21.28 -10.62
C GLU A 181 -18.70 20.68 -10.71
N LYS A 182 -19.04 19.77 -9.78
CA LYS A 182 -20.36 19.16 -9.63
C LYS A 182 -20.95 18.69 -10.97
N PRO A 183 -20.24 17.79 -11.68
CA PRO A 183 -20.67 17.33 -13.00
C PRO A 183 -22.05 16.66 -12.93
N GLN A 184 -22.85 16.85 -13.98
CA GLN A 184 -24.12 16.12 -14.11
C GLN A 184 -23.86 14.60 -14.20
N GLU A 185 -24.85 13.81 -13.80
CA GLU A 185 -24.76 12.35 -13.89
C GLU A 185 -24.49 11.91 -15.34
N GLY A 186 -23.54 10.99 -15.53
CA GLY A 186 -23.13 10.48 -16.84
C GLY A 186 -21.99 11.27 -17.54
N VAL A 187 -21.62 12.46 -17.06
CA VAL A 187 -20.52 13.25 -17.66
C VAL A 187 -19.14 12.62 -17.43
N THR A 188 -18.96 11.96 -16.28
CA THR A 188 -17.72 11.24 -15.95
C THR A 188 -18.02 10.00 -15.14
N ALA A 189 -17.25 8.94 -15.38
CA ALA A 189 -17.26 7.73 -14.55
C ALA A 189 -16.29 7.84 -13.36
N LEU A 190 -15.46 8.89 -13.32
CA LEU A 190 -14.46 9.07 -12.28
C LEU A 190 -15.10 9.44 -10.95
N ARG A 191 -14.50 8.92 -9.88
CA ARG A 191 -14.98 9.06 -8.50
C ARG A 191 -13.98 9.76 -7.58
N LEU A 192 -12.98 10.45 -8.15
CA LEU A 192 -11.98 11.18 -7.38
C LEU A 192 -12.50 12.58 -7.05
N ALA A 193 -12.89 12.80 -5.81
CA ALA A 193 -13.46 14.06 -5.35
C ALA A 193 -12.42 14.94 -4.65
N SER A 194 -12.38 16.21 -5.01
CA SER A 194 -11.58 17.23 -4.31
C SER A 194 -12.40 17.88 -3.19
N VAL A 195 -11.68 18.27 -2.13
CA VAL A 195 -12.23 19.00 -0.98
C VAL A 195 -11.52 20.33 -0.81
N VAL A 196 -12.09 21.24 -0.03
CA VAL A 196 -11.44 22.51 0.33
C VAL A 196 -10.31 22.23 1.30
N PHE A 197 -9.20 21.78 0.72
CA PHE A 197 -7.93 21.51 1.34
C PHE A 197 -6.88 21.67 0.24
N TYR A 198 -6.38 22.90 0.13
CA TYR A 198 -5.49 23.31 -0.94
C TYR A 198 -4.22 23.97 -0.39
N CYS A 199 -3.11 23.81 -1.10
CA CYS A 199 -1.91 24.63 -0.88
C CYS A 199 -1.69 25.49 -2.12
N LEU A 200 -1.68 26.80 -1.90
CA LEU A 200 -1.45 27.83 -2.91
C LEU A 200 -0.09 28.48 -2.69
N ARG A 201 0.69 28.61 -3.76
CA ARG A 201 1.91 29.41 -3.79
C ARG A 201 1.57 30.87 -3.71
N LYS A 202 2.46 31.63 -3.08
CA LYS A 202 2.42 33.10 -3.08
C LYS A 202 2.19 33.68 -4.48
N ALA A 203 2.87 33.12 -5.49
CA ALA A 203 2.79 33.59 -6.88
C ALA A 203 1.41 33.40 -7.53
N THR A 204 0.58 32.50 -6.98
CA THR A 204 -0.74 32.15 -7.52
C THR A 204 -1.87 32.91 -6.83
N LEU A 205 -1.61 33.52 -5.67
CA LEU A 205 -2.62 34.32 -4.95
C LEU A 205 -3.26 35.45 -5.78
N PRO A 206 -2.55 36.15 -6.70
CA PRO A 206 -3.17 37.17 -7.56
C PRO A 206 -4.32 36.66 -8.44
N TYR A 207 -4.29 35.38 -8.85
CA TYR A 207 -5.34 34.78 -9.68
C TYR A 207 -6.70 34.72 -8.97
N LEU A 208 -6.72 34.82 -7.63
CA LEU A 208 -7.98 34.93 -6.87
C LEU A 208 -8.71 36.21 -7.27
N SER A 209 -8.01 37.35 -7.36
CA SER A 209 -8.60 38.63 -7.75
C SER A 209 -9.06 38.64 -9.21
N ASP A 210 -8.28 38.02 -10.10
CA ASP A 210 -8.65 37.86 -11.51
C ASP A 210 -9.95 37.06 -11.66
N PHE A 211 -10.03 35.90 -10.99
CA PHE A 211 -11.23 35.08 -10.97
C PHE A 211 -12.46 35.82 -10.40
N LEU A 212 -12.28 36.57 -9.31
CA LEU A 212 -13.37 37.34 -8.70
C LEU A 212 -13.89 38.45 -9.62
N THR A 213 -13.04 39.00 -10.49
CA THR A 213 -13.42 39.98 -11.51
C THR A 213 -14.28 39.32 -12.61
N LEU A 214 -13.96 38.08 -12.98
CA LEU A 214 -14.72 37.30 -13.95
C LEU A 214 -16.07 36.79 -13.38
N GLN A 215 -16.16 36.60 -12.06
CA GLN A 215 -17.35 36.07 -11.38
C GLN A 215 -18.02 37.11 -10.48
N PRO A 216 -18.86 38.01 -11.04
CA PRO A 216 -19.50 39.08 -10.29
C PRO A 216 -20.57 38.57 -9.31
N GLN A 217 -21.12 37.37 -9.54
CA GLN A 217 -22.16 36.79 -8.68
C GLN A 217 -21.55 35.93 -7.57
N ALA A 218 -21.97 36.17 -6.32
CA ALA A 218 -21.43 35.47 -5.15
C ALA A 218 -21.61 33.93 -5.17
N GLN A 219 -22.62 33.44 -5.89
CA GLN A 219 -22.88 32.01 -6.03
C GLN A 219 -21.84 31.27 -6.88
N ASP A 220 -21.16 31.98 -7.79
CA ASP A 220 -20.18 31.40 -8.70
C ASP A 220 -18.74 31.52 -8.17
N ARG A 221 -18.55 32.25 -7.06
CA ARG A 221 -17.25 32.45 -6.39
C ARG A 221 -16.84 31.27 -5.49
N THR A 222 -17.04 30.04 -5.98
CA THR A 222 -16.70 28.80 -5.27
C THR A 222 -15.30 28.32 -5.64
N PHE A 223 -14.66 27.55 -4.75
CA PHE A 223 -13.37 26.93 -5.06
C PHE A 223 -13.46 25.96 -6.24
N GLY A 224 -14.58 25.24 -6.37
CA GLY A 224 -14.77 24.32 -7.49
C GLY A 224 -14.71 25.01 -8.85
N ARG A 225 -15.41 26.15 -8.99
CA ARG A 225 -15.34 26.99 -10.21
C ARG A 225 -13.96 27.61 -10.42
N PHE A 226 -13.30 28.04 -9.34
CA PHE A 226 -11.93 28.55 -9.41
C PHE A 226 -10.94 27.50 -9.92
N TRP A 227 -10.99 26.28 -9.37
CA TRP A 227 -10.12 25.19 -9.81
C TRP A 227 -10.45 24.70 -11.22
N GLU A 228 -11.73 24.64 -11.58
CA GLU A 228 -12.18 24.39 -12.95
C GLU A 228 -11.56 25.39 -13.93
N TRP A 229 -11.64 26.69 -13.64
CA TRP A 229 -11.03 27.75 -14.47
C TRP A 229 -9.50 27.65 -14.50
N ILE A 230 -8.84 27.58 -13.35
CA ILE A 230 -7.37 27.67 -13.28
C ILE A 230 -6.67 26.45 -13.91
N ILE A 231 -7.29 25.27 -13.82
CA ILE A 231 -6.76 24.02 -14.37
C ILE A 231 -7.14 23.88 -15.84
N ASN A 232 -8.41 24.12 -16.18
CA ASN A 232 -8.91 23.82 -17.51
C ASN A 232 -8.65 24.96 -18.51
N GLU A 233 -8.62 26.22 -18.06
CA GLU A 233 -8.47 27.40 -18.93
C GLU A 233 -7.09 28.03 -18.79
N GLU A 234 -6.67 28.42 -17.58
CA GLU A 234 -5.35 29.05 -17.34
C GLU A 234 -4.18 28.06 -17.41
N LYS A 235 -4.48 26.74 -17.38
CA LYS A 235 -3.50 25.64 -17.48
C LYS A 235 -2.37 25.69 -16.46
N LEU A 236 -2.60 26.29 -15.30
CA LEU A 236 -1.62 26.30 -14.21
C LEU A 236 -1.35 24.87 -13.71
N PRO A 237 -0.11 24.56 -13.29
CA PRO A 237 0.23 23.26 -12.76
C PRO A 237 -0.37 23.09 -11.35
N VAL A 238 -1.39 22.24 -11.24
CA VAL A 238 -1.97 21.81 -9.97
C VAL A 238 -1.73 20.31 -9.83
N PHE A 239 -1.27 19.89 -8.66
CA PHE A 239 -1.00 18.49 -8.35
C PHE A 239 -2.04 17.95 -7.36
N GLY A 240 -2.35 16.66 -7.48
CA GLY A 240 -3.24 15.95 -6.58
C GLY A 240 -2.46 15.17 -5.54
N MET A 241 -2.96 15.13 -4.31
CA MET A 241 -2.56 14.16 -3.29
C MET A 241 -3.79 13.42 -2.77
N LYS A 242 -3.77 12.09 -2.87
CA LYS A 242 -4.83 11.20 -2.42
C LYS A 242 -4.83 11.10 -0.90
N LEU A 243 -5.99 11.24 -0.29
CA LEU A 243 -6.27 10.76 1.05
C LEU A 243 -6.93 9.37 0.95
N PRO A 244 -6.38 8.30 1.55
CA PRO A 244 -6.98 6.97 1.55
C PRO A 244 -8.35 6.94 2.22
N THR A 245 -8.57 7.82 3.20
CA THR A 245 -9.85 8.02 3.87
C THR A 245 -10.60 9.20 3.27
N GLY A 246 -11.92 9.12 3.25
CA GLY A 246 -12.77 10.21 2.76
C GLY A 246 -12.95 11.34 3.77
N PHE A 247 -13.45 12.47 3.28
CA PHE A 247 -13.98 13.56 4.09
C PHE A 247 -15.51 13.57 4.03
N GLN A 248 -16.15 13.92 5.14
CA GLN A 248 -17.59 13.96 5.26
C GLN A 248 -18.09 15.33 5.70
N LEU A 249 -19.41 15.54 5.61
CA LEU A 249 -20.07 16.83 5.89
C LEU A 249 -19.62 18.00 4.99
N ILE A 250 -19.19 17.68 3.77
CA ILE A 250 -18.77 18.66 2.77
C ILE A 250 -19.99 19.36 2.15
N GLY A 251 -19.97 20.69 2.15
CA GLY A 251 -21.01 21.51 1.52
C GLY A 251 -22.30 21.59 2.33
N GLN A 252 -23.45 21.66 1.63
CA GLN A 252 -24.78 21.67 2.24
C GLN A 252 -25.18 20.25 2.63
N VAL A 253 -25.29 20.01 3.93
CA VAL A 253 -25.60 18.71 4.54
C VAL A 253 -26.88 18.78 5.35
N GLY A 254 -27.61 17.67 5.42
CA GLY A 254 -28.80 17.54 6.28
C GLY A 254 -28.50 16.90 7.64
N LEU A 255 -29.49 16.91 8.53
CA LEU A 255 -29.46 16.25 9.83
C LEU A 255 -29.30 14.74 9.69
N SER A 256 -29.85 14.13 8.64
CA SER A 256 -29.65 12.71 8.34
C SER A 256 -28.18 12.39 8.02
N ASP A 257 -27.51 13.24 7.25
CA ASP A 257 -26.10 13.05 6.91
C ASP A 257 -25.21 13.24 8.15
N TYR A 258 -25.49 14.31 8.90
CA TYR A 258 -24.79 14.60 10.16
C TYR A 258 -24.88 13.45 11.15
N THR A 259 -26.07 12.92 11.38
CA THR A 259 -26.30 11.82 12.32
C THR A 259 -25.74 10.50 11.81
N LYS A 260 -25.88 10.19 10.51
CA LYS A 260 -25.29 9.00 9.89
C LYS A 260 -23.77 8.97 10.10
N TRP A 261 -23.08 10.06 9.80
CA TRP A 261 -21.63 10.11 9.90
C TRP A 261 -21.13 10.12 11.34
N LEU A 262 -21.80 10.85 12.24
CA LEU A 262 -21.49 10.78 13.65
C LEU A 262 -21.67 9.37 14.22
N ALA A 263 -22.77 8.69 13.88
CA ALA A 263 -22.99 7.31 14.31
C ALA A 263 -21.94 6.36 13.73
N HIS A 264 -21.59 6.51 12.44
CA HIS A 264 -20.58 5.70 11.77
C HIS A 264 -19.21 5.80 12.46
N TYR A 265 -18.72 7.02 12.68
CA TYR A 265 -17.41 7.23 13.31
C TYR A 265 -17.41 7.00 14.82
N SER A 266 -18.52 7.28 15.51
CA SER A 266 -18.64 6.95 16.93
C SER A 266 -18.71 5.44 17.15
N ALA A 267 -19.33 4.69 16.25
CA ALA A 267 -19.31 3.22 16.26
C ALA A 267 -17.91 2.66 15.98
N GLN A 268 -17.13 3.30 15.10
CA GLN A 268 -15.71 2.97 14.90
C GLN A 268 -14.87 3.22 16.17
N GLN A 269 -15.17 4.26 16.96
CA GLN A 269 -14.50 4.51 18.25
C GLN A 269 -15.00 3.61 19.40
N GLN A 270 -16.28 3.21 19.40
CA GLN A 270 -16.90 2.43 20.48
C GLN A 270 -16.78 0.91 20.30
N GLN A 271 -16.19 0.41 19.21
CA GLN A 271 -15.94 -1.01 19.05
C GLN A 271 -14.56 -1.38 19.61
N PHE A 272 -14.59 -2.38 20.51
CA PHE A 272 -13.56 -3.37 20.92
C PHE A 272 -12.12 -3.19 20.41
N PRO A 273 -11.07 -3.54 21.19
CA PRO A 273 -9.67 -3.39 20.78
C PRO A 273 -9.49 -3.77 19.31
N ALA A 274 -9.01 -2.81 18.50
CA ALA A 274 -8.99 -2.89 17.05
C ALA A 274 -8.61 -4.30 16.62
N LYS A 275 -9.52 -4.99 15.91
CA LYS A 275 -9.35 -6.40 15.58
C LYS A 275 -8.01 -6.55 14.86
N PRO A 276 -7.11 -7.43 15.31
CA PRO A 276 -5.79 -7.57 14.71
C PRO A 276 -5.91 -7.90 13.23
N ILE A 277 -5.17 -7.16 12.40
CA ILE A 277 -5.03 -7.42 10.97
C ILE A 277 -3.96 -8.49 10.80
N THR A 278 -4.40 -9.71 10.55
CA THR A 278 -3.51 -10.84 10.26
C THR A 278 -3.50 -11.11 8.76
N CYS A 279 -2.31 -11.09 8.16
CA CYS A 279 -2.12 -11.45 6.75
C CYS A 279 -1.05 -12.52 6.62
N ARG A 280 -1.31 -13.48 5.73
CA ARG A 280 -0.42 -14.59 5.43
C ARG A 280 0.13 -14.49 4.01
N SER A 281 1.39 -14.88 3.85
CA SER A 281 2.03 -15.15 2.58
C SER A 281 2.61 -16.55 2.59
N TYR A 282 2.41 -17.29 1.52
CA TYR A 282 2.84 -18.68 1.43
C TYR A 282 4.26 -18.81 0.89
N ALA A 283 4.92 -19.91 1.22
CA ALA A 283 6.14 -20.30 0.53
C ALA A 283 5.85 -20.63 -0.94
N ARG A 284 6.91 -20.74 -1.73
CA ARG A 284 6.81 -21.07 -3.15
C ARG A 284 7.83 -22.09 -3.59
N VAL A 285 7.50 -22.86 -4.62
CA VAL A 285 8.42 -23.75 -5.32
C VAL A 285 8.57 -23.31 -6.78
N GLY A 286 9.80 -23.12 -7.25
CA GLY A 286 10.09 -22.94 -8.67
C GLY A 286 10.01 -24.27 -9.41
N LEU A 287 9.01 -24.44 -10.27
CA LEU A 287 8.78 -25.66 -11.03
C LEU A 287 9.62 -25.70 -12.31
N MET A 288 9.84 -24.55 -12.96
CA MET A 288 10.61 -24.48 -14.20
C MET A 288 11.31 -23.13 -14.37
N GLY A 289 12.43 -23.12 -15.09
CA GLY A 289 13.09 -21.92 -15.62
C GLY A 289 14.07 -21.24 -14.68
N ASN A 290 14.02 -21.50 -13.37
CA ASN A 290 15.00 -20.95 -12.44
C ASN A 290 16.39 -21.54 -12.72
N PRO A 291 17.46 -20.70 -12.71
CA PRO A 291 17.53 -19.35 -12.14
C PRO A 291 17.37 -18.18 -13.13
N SER A 292 16.73 -18.37 -14.30
CA SER A 292 16.71 -17.36 -15.38
C SER A 292 15.91 -16.08 -15.10
N ASP A 293 15.18 -15.99 -13.97
CA ASP A 293 14.40 -14.82 -13.58
C ASP A 293 15.24 -13.55 -13.36
N GLY A 294 16.50 -13.72 -12.94
CA GLY A 294 17.47 -12.62 -12.82
C GLY A 294 18.20 -12.27 -14.13
N PHE A 295 17.86 -12.91 -15.24
CA PHE A 295 18.66 -12.92 -16.49
C PHE A 295 17.80 -12.69 -17.74
N ASN A 296 16.67 -12.01 -17.58
CA ASN A 296 15.69 -11.77 -18.65
C ASN A 296 15.05 -13.05 -19.21
N GLY A 297 14.94 -14.09 -18.39
CA GLY A 297 14.36 -15.37 -18.77
C GLY A 297 12.89 -15.52 -18.38
N LYS A 298 12.44 -16.78 -18.29
CA LYS A 298 11.06 -17.14 -17.98
C LYS A 298 11.05 -18.19 -16.91
N THR A 299 10.02 -18.20 -16.07
CA THR A 299 9.87 -19.20 -15.01
C THR A 299 8.41 -19.61 -14.82
N ILE A 300 8.21 -20.80 -14.24
CA ILE A 300 6.93 -21.23 -13.68
C ILE A 300 7.15 -21.57 -12.22
N ALA A 301 6.35 -20.98 -11.33
CA ALA A 301 6.40 -21.27 -9.90
C ALA A 301 4.99 -21.43 -9.33
N MET A 302 4.92 -22.06 -8.16
CA MET A 302 3.68 -22.34 -7.46
C MET A 302 3.78 -21.98 -5.98
N THR A 303 2.75 -21.33 -5.43
CA THR A 303 2.62 -21.15 -3.97
C THR A 303 2.16 -22.44 -3.30
N ILE A 304 2.75 -22.75 -2.15
CA ILE A 304 2.48 -23.97 -1.39
C ILE A 304 2.01 -23.62 0.03
N SER A 305 0.89 -24.20 0.47
CA SER A 305 0.30 -23.90 1.80
C SER A 305 0.98 -24.65 2.95
N ASN A 306 1.86 -25.61 2.65
CA ASN A 306 2.67 -26.33 3.64
C ASN A 306 3.42 -25.36 4.57
N PHE A 307 3.94 -24.27 3.99
CA PHE A 307 4.74 -23.29 4.72
C PHE A 307 4.27 -21.87 4.44
N TRP A 308 4.37 -21.02 5.45
CA TRP A 308 3.84 -19.67 5.44
C TRP A 308 4.65 -18.73 6.34
N ALA A 309 4.58 -17.45 6.01
CA ALA A 309 4.90 -16.36 6.92
C ALA A 309 3.61 -15.57 7.17
N GLU A 310 3.37 -15.23 8.43
CA GLU A 310 2.21 -14.49 8.86
C GLU A 310 2.66 -13.27 9.64
N VAL A 311 1.98 -12.16 9.39
CA VAL A 311 2.20 -10.91 10.12
C VAL A 311 0.88 -10.50 10.74
N THR A 312 0.95 -10.09 12.00
CA THR A 312 -0.17 -9.50 12.72
C THR A 312 0.17 -8.04 13.01
N LEU A 313 -0.71 -7.15 12.59
CA LEU A 313 -0.68 -5.73 12.89
C LEU A 313 -1.87 -5.39 13.81
N MET A 314 -1.60 -4.76 14.94
CA MET A 314 -2.61 -4.29 15.87
C MET A 314 -2.37 -2.81 16.15
N GLU A 315 -3.41 -1.99 16.10
CA GLU A 315 -3.32 -0.58 16.49
C GLU A 315 -2.85 -0.48 17.94
N SER A 316 -1.96 0.48 18.21
CA SER A 316 -1.39 0.68 19.54
C SER A 316 -0.95 2.13 19.73
N GLN A 317 -0.69 2.54 20.98
CA GLN A 317 -0.31 3.93 21.27
C GLN A 317 1.05 4.33 20.68
N THR A 318 1.94 3.36 20.47
CA THR A 318 3.31 3.58 19.98
C THR A 318 3.64 2.57 18.88
N LEU A 319 4.42 2.98 17.88
CA LEU A 319 4.86 2.05 16.84
C LEU A 319 5.89 1.07 17.41
N VAL A 320 5.55 -0.22 17.45
CA VAL A 320 6.38 -1.29 18.02
C VAL A 320 6.62 -2.38 16.99
N LEU A 321 7.88 -2.71 16.74
CA LEU A 321 8.25 -3.92 15.99
C LEU A 321 8.68 -4.99 17.00
N MET A 322 7.86 -6.01 17.18
CA MET A 322 8.07 -7.05 18.19
C MET A 322 9.10 -8.08 17.69
N PRO A 323 10.23 -8.28 18.39
CA PRO A 323 11.18 -9.33 18.07
C PRO A 323 10.51 -10.70 18.17
N HIS A 324 10.75 -11.57 17.21
CA HIS A 324 10.28 -12.94 17.29
C HIS A 324 11.13 -13.73 18.30
N PRO A 325 10.56 -14.49 19.24
CA PRO A 325 11.32 -15.17 20.30
C PRO A 325 12.39 -16.14 19.76
N LEU A 326 12.05 -16.94 18.75
CA LEU A 326 13.01 -17.83 18.07
C LEU A 326 13.88 -17.14 17.02
N ASN A 327 13.28 -16.28 16.18
CA ASN A 327 13.93 -15.78 14.96
C ASN A 327 14.71 -14.47 15.14
N ASP A 328 14.44 -13.72 16.22
CA ASP A 328 15.14 -12.51 16.66
C ASP A 328 15.42 -12.57 18.18
N PRO A 329 16.14 -13.59 18.67
CA PRO A 329 16.34 -13.78 20.11
C PRO A 329 17.16 -12.61 20.69
N THR A 330 16.66 -12.05 21.78
CA THR A 330 17.33 -10.98 22.56
C THR A 330 17.77 -11.46 23.94
N GLU A 331 17.33 -12.65 24.34
CA GLU A 331 17.66 -13.30 25.60
C GLU A 331 18.19 -14.71 25.32
N PHE A 332 19.26 -15.09 26.02
CA PHE A 332 19.95 -16.37 25.83
C PHE A 332 20.22 -16.99 27.20
N GLY A 333 20.23 -18.32 27.28
CA GLY A 333 20.51 -19.04 28.54
C GLY A 333 21.94 -18.83 29.05
N SER A 334 22.90 -18.65 28.15
CA SER A 334 24.31 -18.42 28.46
C SER A 334 25.04 -17.78 27.28
N LEU A 335 26.28 -17.32 27.51
CA LEU A 335 27.17 -16.86 26.44
C LEU A 335 27.50 -17.99 25.43
N GLN A 336 27.53 -19.24 25.89
CA GLN A 336 27.77 -20.39 25.02
C GLN A 336 26.58 -20.64 24.07
N ASP A 337 25.35 -20.48 24.56
CA ASP A 337 24.16 -20.59 23.72
C ASP A 337 24.15 -19.50 22.65
N LEU A 338 24.42 -18.24 23.04
CA LEU A 338 24.58 -17.13 22.11
C LEU A 338 25.64 -17.44 21.03
N TYR A 339 26.84 -17.90 21.42
CA TYR A 339 27.89 -18.27 20.48
C TYR A 339 27.45 -19.37 19.50
N CYS A 340 26.87 -20.45 20.01
CA CYS A 340 26.45 -21.59 19.19
C CYS A 340 25.33 -21.22 18.22
N ILE A 341 24.31 -20.50 18.68
CA ILE A 341 23.16 -20.07 17.87
C ILE A 341 23.61 -19.05 16.83
N SER A 342 24.32 -17.98 17.23
CA SER A 342 24.75 -16.95 16.29
C SER A 342 25.72 -17.48 15.22
N ARG A 343 26.55 -18.47 15.55
CA ARG A 343 27.42 -19.13 14.57
C ARG A 343 26.61 -19.90 13.52
N LYS A 344 25.50 -20.51 13.91
CA LYS A 344 24.66 -21.34 13.03
C LYS A 344 23.64 -20.50 12.24
N GLU A 345 22.91 -19.63 12.91
CA GLU A 345 21.77 -18.91 12.34
C GLU A 345 22.11 -17.48 11.88
N GLY A 346 23.30 -17.00 12.25
CA GLY A 346 23.73 -15.63 12.02
C GLY A 346 23.13 -14.65 13.04
N TYR A 347 23.12 -13.38 12.66
CA TYR A 347 22.73 -12.26 13.53
C TYR A 347 21.43 -11.58 13.11
N LEU A 348 20.91 -11.92 11.92
CA LEU A 348 19.85 -11.17 11.26
C LEU A 348 18.59 -12.03 11.16
N GLY A 349 17.50 -11.57 11.78
CA GLY A 349 16.18 -12.19 11.70
C GLY A 349 15.19 -11.39 10.85
N GLY A 350 13.90 -11.59 11.11
CA GLY A 350 12.81 -10.94 10.38
C GLY A 350 12.53 -9.50 10.81
N LEU A 351 13.03 -9.06 11.97
CA LEU A 351 12.78 -7.70 12.46
C LEU A 351 13.25 -6.62 11.47
N ARG A 352 14.42 -6.81 10.85
CA ARG A 352 14.93 -5.89 9.81
C ARG A 352 14.04 -5.84 8.57
N LEU A 353 13.38 -6.95 8.22
CA LEU A 353 12.47 -7.04 7.07
C LEU A 353 11.20 -6.23 7.36
N LEU A 354 10.65 -6.34 8.59
CA LEU A 354 9.52 -5.52 9.02
C LEU A 354 9.87 -4.02 8.93
N GLN A 355 11.01 -3.63 9.51
CA GLN A 355 11.45 -2.23 9.55
C GLN A 355 11.69 -1.66 8.14
N ALA A 356 12.41 -2.39 7.28
CA ALA A 356 12.66 -1.99 5.90
C ALA A 356 11.36 -1.87 5.10
N THR A 357 10.41 -2.78 5.31
CA THR A 357 9.09 -2.74 4.66
C THR A 357 8.32 -1.49 5.07
N CYS A 358 8.23 -1.18 6.36
CA CYS A 358 7.57 0.05 6.86
C CYS A 358 8.21 1.32 6.28
N LYS A 359 9.56 1.39 6.26
CA LYS A 359 10.28 2.52 5.68
C LYS A 359 9.96 2.69 4.19
N LYS A 360 10.08 1.62 3.40
CA LYS A 360 9.81 1.66 1.95
C LYS A 360 8.34 1.96 1.66
N PHE A 361 7.42 1.48 2.49
CA PHE A 361 5.98 1.76 2.38
C PHE A 361 5.69 3.25 2.57
N TYR A 362 6.22 3.86 3.63
CA TYR A 362 6.08 5.30 3.86
C TYR A 362 6.67 6.14 2.71
N GLN A 363 7.84 5.73 2.20
CA GLN A 363 8.49 6.36 1.05
C GLN A 363 7.66 6.22 -0.22
N PHE A 364 7.08 5.03 -0.47
CA PHE A 364 6.21 4.77 -1.61
C PHE A 364 4.99 5.69 -1.58
N CYS A 365 4.24 5.71 -0.47
CA CYS A 365 3.05 6.55 -0.33
C CYS A 365 3.40 8.03 -0.49
N SER A 366 4.50 8.50 0.11
CA SER A 366 4.94 9.89 -0.04
C SER A 366 5.29 10.25 -1.48
N LYS A 367 5.93 9.35 -2.25
CA LYS A 367 6.25 9.59 -3.66
C LYS A 367 5.01 9.57 -4.55
N GLN A 368 4.08 8.65 -4.28
CA GLN A 368 2.82 8.49 -5.02
C GLN A 368 1.75 9.53 -4.65
N GLY A 369 2.08 10.50 -3.79
CA GLY A 369 1.11 11.50 -3.34
C GLY A 369 -0.04 10.87 -2.56
N ILE A 370 0.23 9.88 -1.70
CA ILE A 370 -0.75 9.28 -0.80
C ILE A 370 -0.47 9.74 0.63
N ALA A 371 -1.43 10.42 1.23
CA ALA A 371 -1.36 10.92 2.60
C ALA A 371 -1.63 9.78 3.60
N LEU A 372 -0.64 9.44 4.41
CA LEU A 372 -0.77 8.45 5.47
C LEU A 372 -1.16 9.11 6.79
N THR A 373 -1.93 8.37 7.57
CA THR A 373 -2.33 8.74 8.92
C THR A 373 -1.16 8.52 9.90
N LYS A 374 -1.06 9.28 11.00
CA LYS A 374 -0.06 9.08 12.07
C LYS A 374 -0.45 7.98 13.06
N GLN A 375 -1.24 7.01 12.61
CA GLN A 375 -1.63 5.89 13.45
C GLN A 375 -0.43 5.02 13.78
N ASN A 376 -0.33 4.65 15.05
CA ASN A 376 0.70 3.78 15.58
C ASN A 376 0.18 2.34 15.65
N PHE A 377 1.09 1.38 15.58
CA PHE A 377 0.74 -0.03 15.59
C PHE A 377 1.87 -0.89 16.12
N THR A 378 1.51 -2.06 16.63
CA THR A 378 2.41 -3.15 16.95
C THR A 378 2.41 -4.16 15.82
N LEU A 379 3.58 -4.44 15.26
CA LEU A 379 3.80 -5.52 14.29
C LEU A 379 4.51 -6.69 14.95
N LYS A 380 3.99 -7.89 14.73
CA LYS A 380 4.67 -9.16 15.01
C LYS A 380 4.57 -10.08 13.80
N TYR A 381 5.49 -11.02 13.68
CA TYR A 381 5.45 -12.04 12.65
C TYR A 381 5.67 -13.43 13.24
N ASP A 382 5.22 -14.44 12.52
CA ASP A 382 5.50 -15.85 12.77
C ASP A 382 5.73 -16.55 11.42
N THR A 383 6.51 -17.62 11.41
CA THR A 383 6.74 -18.40 10.18
C THR A 383 7.17 -19.82 10.49
N ASN A 384 6.67 -20.76 9.71
CA ASN A 384 7.15 -22.13 9.67
C ASN A 384 8.00 -22.43 8.42
N ILE A 385 8.35 -21.42 7.61
CA ILE A 385 9.21 -21.61 6.43
C ILE A 385 10.63 -21.92 6.91
N PRO A 386 11.20 -23.08 6.55
CA PRO A 386 12.55 -23.42 6.99
C PRO A 386 13.56 -22.42 6.45
N ARG A 387 14.55 -22.07 7.27
CA ARG A 387 15.62 -21.13 6.87
C ARG A 387 16.54 -21.79 5.84
N GLN A 388 17.06 -20.97 4.91
CA GLN A 388 18.13 -21.34 3.98
C GLN A 388 17.87 -22.54 3.04
N VAL A 389 16.61 -22.96 2.86
CA VAL A 389 16.24 -24.04 1.92
C VAL A 389 15.64 -23.54 0.60
N GLY A 390 15.81 -22.24 0.30
CA GLY A 390 15.39 -21.68 -0.97
C GLY A 390 13.88 -21.61 -1.20
N LEU A 391 13.05 -21.54 -0.14
CA LEU A 391 11.58 -21.48 -0.18
C LEU A 391 10.96 -20.08 -0.04
N ALA A 392 11.76 -19.02 -0.25
CA ALA A 392 11.33 -17.62 -0.24
C ALA A 392 10.76 -17.12 1.11
N GLY A 393 11.38 -17.51 2.23
CA GLY A 393 10.96 -17.10 3.57
C GLY A 393 11.06 -15.59 3.83
N SER A 394 12.14 -14.94 3.40
CA SER A 394 12.33 -13.49 3.60
C SER A 394 11.26 -12.66 2.88
N SER A 395 11.01 -12.93 1.60
CA SER A 395 9.98 -12.22 0.84
C SER A 395 8.57 -12.56 1.28
N ALA A 396 8.32 -13.75 1.85
CA ALA A 396 7.04 -14.08 2.45
C ALA A 396 6.74 -13.15 3.64
N ILE A 397 7.74 -12.87 4.49
CA ILE A 397 7.60 -11.92 5.61
C ILE A 397 7.31 -10.52 5.07
N VAL A 398 8.12 -10.03 4.12
CA VAL A 398 7.93 -8.70 3.49
C VAL A 398 6.54 -8.58 2.85
N SER A 399 6.10 -9.61 2.11
CA SER A 399 4.78 -9.65 1.48
C SER A 399 3.64 -9.62 2.51
N ALA A 400 3.72 -10.43 3.57
CA ALA A 400 2.75 -10.44 4.65
C ALA A 400 2.68 -9.07 5.37
N THR A 401 3.83 -8.43 5.62
CA THR A 401 3.90 -7.08 6.19
C THR A 401 3.25 -6.05 5.27
N LEU A 402 3.55 -6.08 3.97
CA LEU A 402 2.93 -5.18 2.99
C LEU A 402 1.40 -5.37 2.96
N LYS A 403 0.91 -6.61 2.96
CA LYS A 403 -0.54 -6.92 3.01
C LYS A 403 -1.19 -6.31 4.26
N CYS A 404 -0.56 -6.38 5.43
CA CYS A 404 -1.05 -5.74 6.66
C CYS A 404 -1.06 -4.22 6.56
N LEU A 405 0.02 -3.60 6.08
CA LEU A 405 0.12 -2.14 5.94
C LEU A 405 -0.89 -1.59 4.94
N MET A 406 -1.10 -2.28 3.82
CA MET A 406 -2.11 -1.89 2.85
C MET A 406 -3.52 -1.88 3.46
N LYS A 407 -3.88 -2.93 4.21
CA LYS A 407 -5.17 -2.99 4.91
C LYS A 407 -5.29 -1.94 6.01
N PHE A 408 -4.24 -1.73 6.80
CA PHE A 408 -4.25 -0.79 7.92
C PHE A 408 -4.39 0.67 7.45
N TYR A 409 -3.74 1.03 6.34
CA TYR A 409 -3.78 2.38 5.77
C TYR A 409 -4.79 2.55 4.61
N ASN A 410 -5.67 1.57 4.39
CA ASN A 410 -6.67 1.57 3.31
C ASN A 410 -6.06 1.82 1.90
N ILE A 411 -4.87 1.27 1.65
CA ILE A 411 -4.24 1.27 0.32
C ILE A 411 -4.86 0.16 -0.51
N THR A 412 -5.44 0.54 -1.64
CA THR A 412 -6.17 -0.38 -2.52
C THR A 412 -5.26 -1.04 -3.55
N GLU A 413 -5.82 -2.02 -4.27
CA GLU A 413 -5.19 -2.64 -5.44
C GLU A 413 -4.90 -1.64 -6.57
N ASN A 414 -5.68 -0.56 -6.67
CA ASN A 414 -5.46 0.50 -7.66
C ASN A 414 -4.28 1.39 -7.26
N ASP A 415 -4.09 1.61 -5.95
CA ASP A 415 -2.98 2.42 -5.44
C ASP A 415 -1.64 1.69 -5.55
N LEU A 416 -1.66 0.37 -5.40
CA LEU A 416 -0.47 -0.46 -5.50
C LEU A 416 -0.78 -1.79 -6.22
N PRO A 417 -0.80 -1.79 -7.57
CA PRO A 417 -1.16 -2.94 -8.39
C PRO A 417 -0.23 -4.14 -8.23
N LYS A 418 -0.74 -5.35 -8.52
CA LYS A 418 0.01 -6.63 -8.43
C LYS A 418 1.44 -6.59 -8.99
N PRO A 419 1.70 -6.15 -10.25
CA PRO A 419 3.06 -6.11 -10.77
C PRO A 419 3.98 -5.18 -9.95
N ILE A 420 3.46 -4.03 -9.55
CA ILE A 420 4.20 -3.03 -8.76
C ILE A 420 4.45 -3.53 -7.33
N ARG A 421 3.53 -4.32 -6.75
CA ARG A 421 3.74 -4.99 -5.45
C ARG A 421 4.91 -5.95 -5.49
N ALA A 422 5.02 -6.75 -6.54
CA ALA A 422 6.15 -7.67 -6.68
C ALA A 422 7.48 -6.90 -6.73
N ASN A 423 7.53 -5.81 -7.50
CA ASN A 423 8.69 -4.91 -7.55
C ASN A 423 8.97 -4.23 -6.20
N PHE A 424 7.93 -3.78 -5.49
CA PHE A 424 8.08 -3.19 -4.16
C PHE A 424 8.74 -4.17 -3.19
N ILE A 425 8.25 -5.41 -3.13
CA ILE A 425 8.78 -6.45 -2.23
C ILE A 425 10.25 -6.74 -2.59
N LEU A 426 10.59 -6.81 -3.88
CA LEU A 426 11.97 -6.96 -4.32
C LEU A 426 12.84 -5.78 -3.84
N ASN A 427 12.37 -4.55 -4.04
CA ASN A 427 13.09 -3.32 -3.68
C ASN A 427 13.32 -3.15 -2.17
N VAL A 428 12.52 -3.78 -1.31
CA VAL A 428 12.78 -3.85 0.14
C VAL A 428 14.05 -4.66 0.40
N GLU A 429 14.27 -5.73 -0.34
CA GLU A 429 15.45 -6.57 -0.15
C GLU A 429 16.66 -6.00 -0.90
N THR A 430 16.51 -5.58 -2.16
CA THR A 430 17.63 -5.14 -3.00
C THR A 430 18.10 -3.72 -2.69
N ASP A 431 17.19 -2.74 -2.67
CA ASP A 431 17.58 -1.33 -2.58
C ASP A 431 17.81 -0.90 -1.13
N GLU A 432 17.04 -1.47 -0.21
CA GLU A 432 17.04 -1.06 1.20
C GLU A 432 17.95 -1.93 2.05
N LEU A 433 17.91 -3.26 1.87
CA LEU A 433 18.70 -4.21 2.65
C LEU A 433 19.92 -4.76 1.92
N PHE A 434 20.13 -4.39 0.66
CA PHE A 434 21.25 -4.84 -0.18
C PHE A 434 21.39 -6.36 -0.29
N ILE A 435 20.26 -7.07 -0.20
CA ILE A 435 20.16 -8.52 -0.36
C ILE A 435 20.03 -8.83 -1.85
N THR A 436 20.89 -9.72 -2.37
CA THR A 436 20.76 -10.21 -3.75
C THR A 436 19.53 -11.11 -3.85
N ALA A 437 18.54 -10.69 -4.64
CA ALA A 437 17.27 -11.38 -4.83
C ALA A 437 16.81 -11.32 -6.30
N GLY A 438 15.99 -12.29 -6.68
CA GLY A 438 15.29 -12.36 -7.97
C GLY A 438 13.79 -12.07 -7.83
N LEU A 439 13.13 -11.78 -8.94
CA LEU A 439 11.74 -11.31 -8.95
C LEU A 439 10.72 -12.46 -8.84
N GLN A 440 11.07 -13.67 -9.27
CA GLN A 440 10.19 -14.85 -9.34
C GLN A 440 9.40 -15.08 -8.04
N ASP A 441 10.11 -15.13 -6.92
CA ASP A 441 9.58 -15.41 -5.60
C ASP A 441 8.48 -14.41 -5.19
N ARG A 442 8.68 -13.13 -5.50
CA ARG A 442 7.82 -12.03 -5.10
C ARG A 442 6.57 -12.01 -5.98
N VAL A 443 6.74 -12.26 -7.28
CA VAL A 443 5.61 -12.36 -8.23
C VAL A 443 4.68 -13.49 -7.83
N VAL A 444 5.20 -14.71 -7.64
CA VAL A 444 4.33 -15.86 -7.29
C VAL A 444 3.66 -15.68 -5.93
N GLN A 445 4.30 -15.02 -4.95
CA GLN A 445 3.71 -14.72 -3.65
C GLN A 445 2.61 -13.65 -3.70
N VAL A 446 2.67 -12.72 -4.68
CA VAL A 446 1.64 -11.69 -4.90
C VAL A 446 0.47 -12.21 -5.74
N TYR A 447 0.78 -13.01 -6.76
CA TYR A 447 -0.24 -13.54 -7.67
C TYR A 447 -0.98 -14.74 -7.07
N GLU A 448 -0.28 -15.55 -6.27
CA GLU A 448 -0.73 -16.80 -5.67
C GLU A 448 -1.16 -17.85 -6.72
N GLY A 449 -1.19 -19.13 -6.34
CA GLY A 449 -1.48 -20.23 -7.26
C GLY A 449 -0.27 -20.67 -8.10
N LEU A 450 -0.54 -21.13 -9.32
CA LEU A 450 0.45 -21.50 -10.33
C LEU A 450 0.62 -20.34 -11.32
N VAL A 451 1.84 -19.84 -11.50
CA VAL A 451 2.10 -18.63 -12.29
C VAL A 451 3.24 -18.87 -13.28
N TYR A 452 2.96 -18.61 -14.55
CA TYR A 452 3.97 -18.45 -15.60
C TYR A 452 4.42 -16.97 -15.62
N MET A 453 5.72 -16.74 -15.67
CA MET A 453 6.33 -15.42 -15.57
C MET A 453 7.36 -15.22 -16.67
N ASP A 454 7.21 -14.14 -17.44
CA ASP A 454 8.13 -13.72 -18.50
C ASP A 454 8.83 -12.42 -18.09
N PHE A 455 10.13 -12.49 -17.85
CA PHE A 455 10.97 -11.36 -17.46
C PHE A 455 11.80 -10.83 -18.64
N SER A 456 11.41 -11.11 -19.87
CA SER A 456 12.16 -10.69 -21.05
C SER A 456 12.45 -9.19 -21.03
N LYS A 457 13.66 -8.85 -21.50
CA LYS A 457 14.18 -7.48 -21.43
C LYS A 457 13.23 -6.46 -22.05
N GLN A 458 12.61 -6.83 -23.18
CA GLN A 458 11.66 -5.98 -23.88
C GLN A 458 10.49 -5.58 -22.96
N LEU A 459 9.85 -6.56 -22.31
CA LEU A 459 8.75 -6.28 -21.38
C LEU A 459 9.21 -5.44 -20.20
N MET A 460 10.35 -5.79 -19.60
CA MET A 460 10.89 -5.06 -18.45
C MET A 460 11.22 -3.60 -18.80
N ASP A 461 11.79 -3.34 -19.98
CA ASP A 461 12.13 -2.00 -20.46
C ASP A 461 10.89 -1.18 -20.86
N GLU A 462 9.87 -1.81 -21.45
CA GLU A 462 8.66 -1.15 -21.96
C GLU A 462 7.68 -0.74 -20.83
N GLN A 463 7.42 -1.62 -19.85
CA GLN A 463 6.40 -1.37 -18.81
C GLN A 463 6.93 -1.42 -17.37
N GLY A 464 8.21 -1.76 -17.16
CA GLY A 464 8.83 -1.82 -15.82
C GLY A 464 8.54 -3.10 -15.01
N TYR A 465 7.86 -4.08 -15.61
CA TYR A 465 7.55 -5.39 -15.02
C TYR A 465 7.32 -6.44 -16.11
N GLY A 466 7.42 -7.72 -15.76
CA GLY A 466 7.23 -8.85 -16.68
C GLY A 466 5.76 -9.19 -16.95
N ASP A 467 5.51 -10.12 -17.86
CA ASP A 467 4.17 -10.67 -18.08
C ASP A 467 3.92 -11.86 -17.15
N TYR A 468 2.82 -11.80 -16.39
CA TYR A 468 2.52 -12.73 -15.30
C TYR A 468 1.15 -13.35 -15.49
N ILE A 469 1.12 -14.64 -15.84
CA ILE A 469 -0.09 -15.36 -16.24
C ILE A 469 -0.40 -16.43 -15.19
N SER A 470 -1.52 -16.29 -14.50
CA SER A 470 -2.09 -17.34 -13.65
C SER A 470 -2.54 -18.53 -14.52
N MET A 471 -2.12 -19.72 -14.12
CA MET A 471 -2.42 -20.98 -14.80
C MET A 471 -3.41 -21.81 -13.98
N ASP A 472 -4.17 -22.68 -14.66
CA ASP A 472 -5.02 -23.64 -13.96
C ASP A 472 -4.18 -24.65 -13.17
N MET A 473 -4.67 -24.97 -11.97
CA MET A 473 -4.03 -25.90 -11.04
C MET A 473 -4.97 -27.03 -10.60
N SER A 474 -6.17 -27.13 -11.18
CA SER A 474 -7.20 -28.12 -10.82
C SER A 474 -6.73 -29.57 -10.99
N SER A 475 -5.88 -29.82 -11.99
CA SER A 475 -5.49 -31.15 -12.44
C SER A 475 -4.02 -31.48 -12.15
N LEU A 476 -3.36 -30.71 -11.28
CA LEU A 476 -1.93 -30.93 -11.02
C LEU A 476 -1.68 -32.30 -10.38
N PRO A 477 -0.65 -33.04 -10.85
CA PRO A 477 -0.22 -34.25 -10.18
C PRO A 477 0.41 -33.91 -8.81
N PRO A 478 0.48 -34.88 -7.88
CA PRO A 478 1.09 -34.65 -6.58
C PRO A 478 2.60 -34.41 -6.74
N PHE A 479 3.03 -33.18 -6.48
CA PHE A 479 4.45 -32.86 -6.31
C PHE A 479 4.89 -33.16 -4.88
N TRP A 480 6.19 -33.37 -4.70
CA TRP A 480 6.80 -33.53 -3.39
C TRP A 480 7.99 -32.59 -3.23
N LEU A 481 8.32 -32.29 -1.97
CA LEU A 481 9.43 -31.45 -1.58
C LEU A 481 10.27 -32.22 -0.55
N ALA A 482 11.58 -32.23 -0.76
CA ALA A 482 12.55 -32.67 0.24
C ALA A 482 13.58 -31.57 0.51
N TYR A 483 14.04 -31.43 1.75
CA TYR A 483 15.04 -30.45 2.12
C TYR A 483 15.96 -30.96 3.23
N LEU A 484 17.15 -30.37 3.30
CA LEU A 484 18.15 -30.72 4.31
C LEU A 484 17.71 -30.22 5.69
N SER A 485 17.81 -31.09 6.70
CA SER A 485 17.49 -30.73 8.09
C SER A 485 18.48 -29.73 8.70
N ASP A 486 19.73 -29.76 8.23
CA ASP A 486 20.78 -28.80 8.57
C ASP A 486 21.48 -28.34 7.28
N PRO A 487 20.91 -27.36 6.57
CA PRO A 487 21.50 -26.90 5.33
C PRO A 487 22.87 -26.27 5.61
N SER A 488 23.93 -26.85 5.07
CA SER A 488 25.24 -26.19 5.06
C SER A 488 25.17 -24.88 4.28
N ASP A 489 25.94 -23.88 4.71
CA ASP A 489 26.07 -22.51 4.17
C ASP A 489 26.65 -22.47 2.73
N SER A 490 26.40 -23.50 1.93
CA SER A 490 26.77 -23.64 0.51
C SER A 490 26.30 -22.49 -0.37
N GLY A 491 25.29 -21.71 0.06
CA GLY A 491 24.86 -20.47 -0.57
C GLY A 491 25.85 -19.29 -0.43
N ARG A 492 26.90 -19.39 0.40
CA ARG A 492 28.01 -18.42 0.46
C ARG A 492 29.07 -18.64 -0.62
N ILE A 493 29.05 -19.77 -1.32
CA ILE A 493 29.93 -19.97 -2.46
C ILE A 493 29.43 -19.06 -3.58
N HIS A 494 30.07 -17.89 -3.72
CA HIS A 494 29.71 -16.88 -4.71
C HIS A 494 29.76 -17.48 -6.12
N SER A 495 28.59 -17.75 -6.71
CA SER A 495 28.51 -18.07 -8.13
C SER A 495 28.86 -16.80 -8.93
N ASN A 496 29.86 -16.86 -9.80
CA ASN A 496 30.17 -15.77 -10.73
C ASN A 496 29.22 -15.71 -11.95
N VAL A 497 28.20 -16.58 -12.01
CA VAL A 497 27.25 -16.70 -13.15
C VAL A 497 26.64 -15.35 -13.55
N ARG A 498 26.28 -14.50 -12.58
CA ARG A 498 25.77 -13.15 -12.87
C ARG A 498 26.81 -12.27 -13.58
N GLN A 499 28.06 -12.31 -13.14
CA GLN A 499 29.15 -11.59 -13.77
C GLN A 499 29.46 -12.13 -15.17
N ARG A 500 29.50 -13.45 -15.33
CA ARG A 500 29.70 -14.13 -16.62
C ARG A 500 28.62 -13.73 -17.64
N TRP A 501 27.36 -13.66 -17.21
CA TRP A 501 26.26 -13.18 -18.04
C TRP A 501 26.38 -11.69 -18.40
N LEU A 502 26.72 -10.83 -17.44
CA LEU A 502 26.95 -9.40 -17.69
C LEU A 502 28.12 -9.17 -18.67
N ASN A 503 29.12 -10.03 -18.65
CA ASN A 503 30.25 -10.03 -19.59
C ASN A 503 29.86 -10.57 -20.98
N GLY A 504 28.64 -11.08 -21.17
CA GLY A 504 28.17 -11.62 -22.44
C GLY A 504 28.77 -12.97 -22.81
N GLU A 505 29.21 -13.78 -21.84
CA GLU A 505 29.74 -15.11 -22.12
C GLU A 505 28.69 -15.99 -22.81
N ALA A 506 29.00 -16.47 -24.02
CA ALA A 506 28.06 -17.17 -24.89
C ALA A 506 27.42 -18.39 -24.22
N GLU A 507 28.20 -19.17 -23.47
CA GLU A 507 27.71 -20.35 -22.73
C GLU A 507 26.58 -19.99 -21.75
N VAL A 508 26.78 -18.94 -20.94
CA VAL A 508 25.81 -18.53 -19.91
C VAL A 508 24.59 -17.87 -20.56
N VAL A 509 24.80 -16.99 -21.54
CA VAL A 509 23.70 -16.34 -22.26
C VAL A 509 22.81 -17.36 -22.96
N GLU A 510 23.40 -18.36 -23.62
CA GLU A 510 22.65 -19.40 -24.33
C GLU A 510 21.92 -20.35 -23.35
N ALA A 511 22.53 -20.64 -22.21
CA ALA A 511 21.84 -21.38 -21.16
C ALA A 511 20.62 -20.63 -20.60
N MET A 512 20.70 -19.30 -20.43
CA MET A 512 19.55 -18.49 -19.97
C MET A 512 18.39 -18.50 -20.99
N LYS A 513 18.70 -18.46 -22.29
CA LYS A 513 17.68 -18.66 -23.34
C LYS A 513 17.08 -20.06 -23.27
N SER A 514 17.93 -21.08 -23.12
CA SER A 514 17.50 -22.48 -23.02
C SER A 514 16.56 -22.70 -21.81
N PHE A 515 16.82 -22.06 -20.66
CA PHE A 515 15.88 -22.10 -19.52
C PHE A 515 14.51 -21.49 -19.86
N ALA A 516 14.50 -20.39 -20.61
CA ALA A 516 13.27 -19.75 -21.05
C ALA A 516 12.48 -20.66 -22.00
N GLU A 517 13.14 -21.32 -22.96
CA GLU A 517 12.52 -22.29 -23.88
C GLU A 517 11.97 -23.52 -23.14
N LEU A 518 12.70 -24.05 -22.15
CA LEU A 518 12.21 -25.14 -21.31
C LEU A 518 10.94 -24.74 -20.56
N THR A 519 10.84 -23.48 -20.16
CA THR A 519 9.67 -22.94 -19.47
C THR A 519 8.47 -22.84 -20.39
N ASP A 520 8.65 -22.39 -21.64
CA ASP A 520 7.58 -22.40 -22.65
C ASP A 520 7.10 -23.83 -22.95
N LYS A 521 8.02 -24.78 -23.10
CA LYS A 521 7.68 -26.20 -23.29
C LYS A 521 6.93 -26.77 -22.07
N ALA A 522 7.33 -26.39 -20.86
CA ALA A 522 6.66 -26.82 -19.64
C ALA A 522 5.26 -26.23 -19.49
N ARG A 523 5.06 -24.98 -19.92
CA ARG A 523 3.74 -24.35 -19.99
C ARG A 523 2.80 -25.18 -20.88
N VAL A 524 3.26 -25.56 -22.08
CA VAL A 524 2.50 -26.41 -23.00
C VAL A 524 2.21 -27.78 -22.37
N ALA A 525 3.19 -28.41 -21.73
CA ALA A 525 2.99 -29.70 -21.06
C ALA A 525 1.97 -29.62 -19.91
N LEU A 526 2.02 -28.57 -19.08
CA LEU A 526 1.05 -28.31 -18.01
C LEU A 526 -0.37 -28.13 -18.59
N GLN A 527 -0.51 -27.34 -19.66
CA GLN A 527 -1.81 -27.10 -20.32
C GLN A 527 -2.38 -28.36 -20.99
N GLY A 528 -1.51 -29.18 -21.58
CA GLY A 528 -1.88 -30.45 -22.20
C GLY A 528 -1.99 -31.63 -21.21
N MET A 529 -1.76 -31.39 -19.92
CA MET A 529 -1.71 -32.43 -18.88
C MET A 529 -0.69 -33.55 -19.17
N ASP A 530 0.38 -33.24 -19.91
CA ASP A 530 1.46 -34.17 -20.24
C ASP A 530 2.50 -34.22 -19.11
N TRP A 531 2.15 -34.96 -18.05
CA TRP A 531 2.97 -35.08 -16.85
C TRP A 531 4.30 -35.81 -17.09
N SER A 532 4.32 -36.73 -18.06
CA SER A 532 5.53 -37.44 -18.46
C SER A 532 6.53 -36.48 -19.11
N ARG A 533 6.07 -35.62 -20.03
CA ARG A 533 6.92 -34.59 -20.62
C ARG A 533 7.35 -33.56 -19.59
N LEU A 534 6.47 -33.17 -18.67
CA LEU A 534 6.81 -32.26 -17.59
C LEU A 534 7.94 -32.81 -16.71
N ALA A 535 7.89 -34.09 -16.34
CA ALA A 535 8.94 -34.76 -15.57
C ALA A 535 10.29 -34.74 -16.32
N GLN A 536 10.29 -35.05 -17.61
CA GLN A 536 11.51 -34.95 -18.46
C GLN A 536 12.08 -33.53 -18.47
N LEU A 537 11.22 -32.52 -18.66
CA LEU A 537 11.62 -31.11 -18.67
C LEU A 537 12.22 -30.67 -17.32
N MET A 538 11.72 -31.20 -16.19
CA MET A 538 12.29 -30.90 -14.87
C MET A 538 13.72 -31.43 -14.74
N ASP A 539 13.99 -32.64 -15.24
CA ASP A 539 15.33 -33.20 -15.29
C ASP A 539 16.24 -32.43 -16.25
N GLU A 540 15.75 -32.08 -17.45
CA GLU A 540 16.46 -31.24 -18.44
C GLU A 540 16.85 -29.89 -17.81
N ASN A 541 15.93 -29.22 -17.10
CA ASN A 541 16.21 -27.98 -16.38
C ASN A 541 17.32 -28.16 -15.33
N PHE A 542 17.27 -29.24 -14.54
CA PHE A 542 18.31 -29.46 -13.55
C PHE A 542 19.69 -29.72 -14.18
N GLN A 543 19.74 -30.51 -15.26
CA GLN A 543 20.99 -30.78 -15.97
C GLN A 543 21.60 -29.52 -16.57
N LEU A 544 20.76 -28.67 -17.19
CA LEU A 544 21.20 -27.36 -17.68
C LEU A 544 21.73 -26.47 -16.55
N ARG A 545 21.10 -26.51 -15.36
CA ARG A 545 21.62 -25.79 -14.20
C ARG A 545 22.96 -26.33 -13.74
N ARG A 546 23.16 -27.64 -13.76
CA ARG A 546 24.44 -28.29 -13.43
C ARG A 546 25.54 -28.01 -14.44
N SER A 547 25.22 -27.76 -15.71
CA SER A 547 26.26 -27.38 -16.68
C SER A 547 26.76 -25.94 -16.48
N VAL A 548 25.88 -25.03 -16.01
CA VAL A 548 26.24 -23.61 -15.81
C VAL A 548 26.85 -23.35 -14.43
N TYR A 549 26.36 -24.04 -13.39
CA TYR A 549 26.82 -23.89 -12.02
C TYR A 549 27.80 -25.00 -11.66
N THR A 550 28.95 -24.64 -11.07
CA THR A 550 29.92 -25.64 -10.57
C THR A 550 29.29 -26.54 -9.52
N GLU A 551 29.78 -27.77 -9.38
CA GLU A 551 29.26 -28.71 -8.36
C GLU A 551 29.40 -28.17 -6.95
N ASP A 552 30.48 -27.44 -6.67
CA ASP A 552 30.69 -26.74 -5.41
C ASP A 552 29.58 -25.71 -5.15
N CYS A 553 29.16 -24.98 -6.18
CA CYS A 553 28.08 -24.00 -6.05
C CYS A 553 26.70 -24.64 -5.86
N LEU A 554 26.47 -25.81 -6.45
CA LEU A 554 25.23 -26.56 -6.24
C LEU A 554 25.21 -27.26 -4.89
N GLY A 555 26.36 -27.62 -4.33
CA GLY A 555 26.49 -28.25 -3.03
C GLY A 555 26.18 -29.75 -3.04
N PRO A 556 26.96 -30.57 -2.32
CA PRO A 556 26.85 -32.03 -2.36
C PRO A 556 25.48 -32.54 -1.90
N GLY A 557 24.89 -31.93 -0.86
CA GLY A 557 23.58 -32.33 -0.36
C GLY A 557 22.46 -32.19 -1.41
N ASN A 558 22.48 -31.14 -2.23
CA ASN A 558 21.48 -30.97 -3.29
C ASN A 558 21.67 -32.01 -4.40
N LEU A 559 22.91 -32.31 -4.77
CA LEU A 559 23.24 -33.33 -5.77
C LEU A 559 22.80 -34.73 -5.31
N THR A 560 23.08 -35.08 -4.05
CA THR A 560 22.66 -36.36 -3.45
C THR A 560 21.13 -36.49 -3.43
N MET A 561 20.41 -35.43 -3.05
CA MET A 561 18.93 -35.45 -3.05
C MET A 561 18.35 -35.70 -4.46
N VAL A 562 18.90 -35.05 -5.50
CA VAL A 562 18.43 -35.29 -6.88
C VAL A 562 18.79 -36.70 -7.37
N GLN A 563 19.99 -37.19 -7.06
CA GLN A 563 20.39 -38.55 -7.42
C GLN A 563 19.50 -39.61 -6.75
N LEU A 564 19.18 -39.41 -5.47
CA LEU A 564 18.29 -40.29 -4.72
C LEU A 564 16.91 -40.35 -5.37
N ALA A 565 16.33 -39.20 -5.73
CA ALA A 565 15.03 -39.14 -6.42
C ALA A 565 15.00 -39.96 -7.72
N ARG A 566 16.08 -39.89 -8.50
CA ARG A 566 16.22 -40.62 -9.77
C ARG A 566 16.27 -42.13 -9.59
N GLN A 567 16.85 -42.63 -8.49
CA GLN A 567 16.88 -44.08 -8.20
C GLN A 567 15.47 -44.67 -8.08
N PHE A 568 14.50 -43.87 -7.64
CA PHE A 568 13.09 -44.26 -7.55
C PHE A 568 12.28 -43.84 -8.78
N GLY A 569 12.90 -43.32 -9.84
CA GLY A 569 12.23 -42.90 -11.06
C GLY A 569 11.43 -41.60 -10.93
N SER A 570 11.75 -40.75 -9.95
CA SER A 570 11.17 -39.42 -9.83
C SER A 570 12.07 -38.35 -10.43
N ALA A 571 11.50 -37.47 -11.25
CA ALA A 571 12.19 -36.27 -11.70
C ALA A 571 12.35 -35.30 -10.53
N ALA A 572 13.50 -34.64 -10.43
CA ALA A 572 13.78 -33.71 -9.35
C ALA A 572 14.69 -32.55 -9.80
N LYS A 573 14.44 -31.37 -9.23
CA LYS A 573 15.24 -30.16 -9.43
C LYS A 573 15.19 -29.27 -8.20
N LEU A 574 16.03 -28.24 -8.19
CA LEU A 574 16.02 -27.25 -7.11
C LEU A 574 14.82 -26.29 -7.30
N PRO A 575 13.99 -26.06 -6.25
CA PRO A 575 12.89 -25.11 -6.28
C PRO A 575 13.35 -23.65 -6.09
N GLY A 576 14.61 -23.44 -5.68
CA GLY A 576 15.21 -22.13 -5.41
C GLY A 576 16.73 -22.15 -5.55
N SER A 577 17.43 -21.36 -4.73
CA SER A 577 18.90 -21.26 -4.76
C SER A 577 19.62 -22.52 -4.31
N GLY A 578 19.07 -23.27 -3.33
CA GLY A 578 19.62 -24.54 -2.84
C GLY A 578 19.00 -24.95 -1.50
N GLY A 579 19.38 -26.12 -0.99
CA GLY A 579 18.95 -26.67 0.31
C GLY A 579 17.65 -27.48 0.25
N ALA A 580 16.98 -27.50 -0.90
CA ALA A 580 15.78 -28.28 -1.16
C ALA A 580 15.73 -28.80 -2.60
N VAL A 581 14.92 -29.84 -2.82
CA VAL A 581 14.53 -30.36 -4.13
C VAL A 581 13.01 -30.48 -4.19
N VAL A 582 12.45 -30.12 -5.34
CA VAL A 582 11.06 -30.40 -5.71
C VAL A 582 11.06 -31.47 -6.79
N GLY A 583 10.13 -32.41 -6.71
CA GLY A 583 10.03 -33.47 -7.69
C GLY A 583 8.62 -33.91 -8.00
N LEU A 584 8.55 -34.69 -9.08
CA LEU A 584 7.35 -35.26 -9.64
C LEU A 584 7.54 -36.78 -9.76
N CYS A 585 6.74 -37.55 -9.04
CA CYS A 585 6.73 -39.01 -9.09
C CYS A 585 5.37 -39.46 -9.60
N LEU A 586 5.32 -40.04 -10.80
CA LEU A 586 4.07 -40.50 -11.41
C LEU A 586 3.60 -41.85 -10.84
N ASP A 587 4.51 -42.61 -10.23
CA ASP A 587 4.22 -43.87 -9.56
C ASP A 587 3.98 -43.64 -8.06
N GLN A 588 2.73 -43.82 -7.61
CA GLN A 588 2.37 -43.64 -6.21
C GLN A 588 2.96 -44.69 -5.27
N GLY A 589 3.21 -45.91 -5.74
CA GLY A 589 3.83 -46.96 -4.93
C GLY A 589 5.27 -46.59 -4.58
N ARG A 590 6.00 -46.08 -5.58
CA ARG A 590 7.37 -45.59 -5.38
C ARG A 590 7.47 -44.33 -4.55
N LEU A 591 6.42 -43.50 -4.49
CA LEU A 591 6.42 -42.29 -3.66
C LEU A 591 6.58 -42.62 -2.17
N VAL A 592 6.01 -43.73 -1.70
CA VAL A 592 6.13 -44.19 -0.31
C VAL A 592 7.57 -44.64 -0.01
N GLU A 593 8.17 -45.41 -0.91
CA GLU A 593 9.56 -45.86 -0.79
C GLU A 593 10.54 -44.69 -0.87
N LEU A 594 10.30 -43.76 -1.80
CA LEU A 594 11.06 -42.53 -1.97
C LEU A 594 11.06 -41.69 -0.68
N ARG A 595 9.88 -41.51 -0.06
CA ARG A 595 9.75 -40.81 1.21
C ARG A 595 10.62 -41.45 2.29
N LYS A 596 10.58 -42.78 2.42
CA LYS A 596 11.38 -43.53 3.40
C LYS A 596 12.87 -43.33 3.15
N ALA A 597 13.31 -43.42 1.88
CA ALA A 597 14.70 -43.24 1.51
C ALA A 597 15.23 -41.84 1.84
N PHE A 598 14.45 -40.78 1.58
CA PHE A 598 14.82 -39.41 1.96
C PHE A 598 14.93 -39.25 3.49
N GLN A 599 14.00 -39.84 4.24
CA GLN A 599 14.03 -39.78 5.71
C GLN A 599 15.23 -40.54 6.30
N GLU A 600 15.56 -41.71 5.76
CA GLU A 600 16.75 -42.48 6.15
C GLU A 600 18.06 -41.75 5.78
N ALA A 601 18.04 -40.94 4.71
CA ALA A 601 19.13 -40.05 4.34
C ALA A 601 19.19 -38.75 5.17
N GLY A 602 18.37 -38.61 6.22
CA GLY A 602 18.35 -37.45 7.12
C GLY A 602 17.71 -36.18 6.54
N CYS A 603 16.98 -36.31 5.42
CA CYS A 603 16.24 -35.21 4.81
C CYS A 603 14.80 -35.16 5.36
N VAL A 604 14.23 -33.96 5.38
CA VAL A 604 12.79 -33.80 5.63
C VAL A 604 12.05 -33.97 4.30
N PHE A 605 10.96 -34.74 4.30
CA PHE A 605 10.14 -34.99 3.12
C PHE A 605 8.68 -34.63 3.38
N CYS A 606 8.06 -33.88 2.47
CA CYS A 606 6.62 -33.59 2.50
C CYS A 606 6.02 -33.62 1.09
N VAL A 607 4.75 -34.08 1.01
CA VAL A 607 3.93 -33.90 -0.19
C VAL A 607 3.49 -32.43 -0.25
N ILE A 608 3.61 -31.83 -1.43
CA ILE A 608 3.23 -30.43 -1.63
C ILE A 608 1.71 -30.31 -1.61
N VAL A 609 1.22 -29.31 -0.88
CA VAL A 609 -0.16 -28.87 -0.87
C VAL A 609 -0.19 -27.53 -1.61
N PRO A 610 -0.59 -27.50 -2.90
CA PRO A 610 -0.70 -26.26 -3.64
C PRO A 610 -1.73 -25.31 -3.00
N TYR A 611 -1.42 -24.03 -2.92
CA TYR A 611 -2.39 -23.02 -2.47
C TYR A 611 -3.16 -22.47 -3.68
N ASN A 612 -4.48 -22.64 -3.69
CA ASN A 612 -5.36 -22.15 -4.77
C ASN A 612 -6.14 -20.90 -4.30
N PRO A 613 -5.84 -19.70 -4.83
CA PRO A 613 -6.52 -18.46 -4.42
C PRO A 613 -8.03 -18.45 -4.77
N SER A 614 -8.45 -19.20 -5.79
CA SER A 614 -9.86 -19.28 -6.23
C SER A 614 -10.71 -20.19 -5.33
N GLY A 615 -10.10 -21.08 -4.55
CA GLY A 615 -10.81 -22.01 -3.65
C GLY A 615 -11.31 -21.37 -2.35
N THR A 616 -10.79 -20.20 -1.99
CA THR A 616 -11.09 -19.49 -0.72
C THR A 616 -12.42 -18.74 -0.70
N ILE A 617 -13.17 -18.69 -1.80
CA ILE A 617 -14.48 -18.02 -1.87
C ILE A 617 -15.60 -18.87 -1.20
N GLY A 618 -15.30 -20.12 -0.77
CA GLY A 618 -16.32 -21.07 -0.28
C GLY A 618 -16.39 -21.36 1.23
N THR A 619 -15.50 -20.84 2.09
CA THR A 619 -15.40 -21.35 3.49
C THR A 619 -15.24 -20.27 4.57
N ASN A 620 -15.91 -19.11 4.43
CA ASN A 620 -16.03 -18.10 5.51
C ASN A 620 -17.48 -17.89 5.99
N SER A 621 -18.29 -18.94 5.91
CA SER A 621 -19.55 -19.05 6.66
C SER A 621 -19.44 -20.26 7.58
N GLN A 622 -19.41 -19.99 8.89
CA GLN A 622 -19.35 -20.94 10.02
C GLN A 622 -17.94 -21.38 10.44
N HIS A 623 -17.34 -20.63 11.37
CA HIS A 623 -17.13 -21.08 12.76
C HIS A 623 -16.82 -19.89 13.68
#